data_AF-A0A5B2VJB4-F1
#
_entry.id   AF-A0A5B2VJB4-F1
#
_cell.length_a   1.000
_cell.length_b   1.000
_cell.length_c   1.000
_cell.angle_alpha   90.00
_cell.angle_beta   90.00
_cell.angle_gamma   90.00
#
_symmetry.space_group_name_H-M   'P 1'
#
loop_
_entity.id
_entity.type
_entity.pdbx_description
1 polymer ?
#
loop_
_entity_poly.entity_id
_entity_poly.type
_entity_poly.pdbx_seq_one_letter_code
_entity_poly.pdbx_strand_id
1 'polypeptide(L)'
;MNYEELVNNNAGKMIGELLTALRAKANIDIRFDYSDTEQWSVVSMHTDEDNEISLRVHADKSTLYFGYYDEDDDFLEIIKVLTPEEVNLVPKGLKKAMDKVLADEEGMRFPASLMSK
;
A
#
# COMPACT_ATOMS: atom_id res chain seq x y z
N MET A 1 5.34 -12.39 -17.98
CA MET A 1 4.11 -12.33 -17.15
C MET A 1 3.57 -10.92 -17.31
N ASN A 2 2.27 -10.69 -17.55
CA ASN A 2 1.77 -9.32 -17.70
C ASN A 2 1.40 -8.75 -16.32
N TYR A 3 2.30 -7.97 -15.73
CA TYR A 3 2.09 -7.37 -14.40
C TYR A 3 0.94 -6.35 -14.39
N GLU A 4 0.66 -5.70 -15.50
CA GLU A 4 -0.47 -4.77 -15.63
C GLU A 4 -1.80 -5.51 -15.51
N GLU A 5 -1.93 -6.67 -16.16
CA GLU A 5 -3.08 -7.54 -15.99
C GLU A 5 -3.16 -8.11 -14.57
N LEU A 6 -2.02 -8.45 -13.97
CA LEU A 6 -1.97 -8.95 -12.59
C LEU A 6 -2.56 -7.91 -11.63
N VAL A 7 -2.04 -6.67 -11.65
CA VAL A 7 -2.47 -5.59 -10.78
C VAL A 7 -3.93 -5.24 -11.05
N ASN A 8 -4.33 -5.10 -12.30
CA ASN A 8 -5.68 -4.67 -12.64
C ASN A 8 -6.76 -5.69 -12.30
N ASN A 9 -6.48 -6.98 -12.45
CA ASN A 9 -7.45 -8.06 -12.23
C ASN A 9 -7.35 -8.70 -10.84
N ASN A 10 -6.23 -8.52 -10.12
CA ASN A 10 -5.97 -9.20 -8.84
C ASN A 10 -5.59 -8.25 -7.69
N ALA A 11 -5.90 -6.96 -7.78
CA ALA A 11 -5.59 -6.00 -6.73
C ALA A 11 -6.09 -6.42 -5.34
N GLY A 12 -7.30 -7.01 -5.24
CA GLY A 12 -7.79 -7.56 -3.96
C GLY A 12 -6.89 -8.64 -3.36
N LYS A 13 -6.29 -9.50 -4.20
CA LYS A 13 -5.32 -10.53 -3.77
C LYS A 13 -4.02 -9.88 -3.27
N MET A 14 -3.49 -8.91 -4.02
CA MET A 14 -2.27 -8.19 -3.66
C MET A 14 -2.43 -7.39 -2.36
N ILE A 15 -3.59 -6.75 -2.15
CA ILE A 15 -3.94 -6.12 -0.87
C ILE A 15 -3.93 -7.18 0.24
N GLY A 16 -4.51 -8.35 0.00
CA GLY A 16 -4.50 -9.46 0.96
C GLY A 16 -3.08 -9.92 1.34
N GLU A 17 -2.18 -10.02 0.37
CA GLU A 17 -0.76 -10.37 0.56
C GLU A 17 -0.05 -9.30 1.38
N LEU A 18 -0.20 -8.02 1.01
CA LEU A 18 0.32 -6.87 1.77
C LEU A 18 -0.16 -6.91 3.22
N LEU A 19 -1.46 -7.04 3.45
CA LEU A 19 -2.03 -7.08 4.80
C LEU A 19 -1.53 -8.29 5.60
N THR A 20 -1.28 -9.42 4.95
CA THR A 20 -0.70 -10.61 5.61
C THR A 20 0.74 -10.36 6.02
N ALA A 21 1.55 -9.78 5.13
CA ALA A 21 2.92 -9.40 5.43
C ALA A 21 3.00 -8.35 6.56
N LEU A 22 2.12 -7.35 6.55
CA LEU A 22 2.04 -6.35 7.62
C LEU A 22 1.64 -6.95 8.97
N ARG A 23 0.73 -7.94 8.99
CA ARG A 23 0.33 -8.65 10.21
C ARG A 23 1.45 -9.49 10.83
N ALA A 24 2.38 -9.97 10.01
CA ALA A 24 3.52 -10.75 10.48
C ALA A 24 4.57 -9.90 11.22
N LYS A 25 4.53 -8.57 11.06
CA LYS A 25 5.43 -7.64 11.75
C LYS A 25 4.90 -7.31 13.15
N ALA A 26 5.79 -6.96 14.07
CA ALA A 26 5.38 -6.42 15.38
C ALA A 26 4.79 -5.01 15.24
N ASN A 27 5.40 -4.19 14.37
CA ASN A 27 4.99 -2.83 14.07
C ASN A 27 5.01 -2.62 12.55
N ILE A 28 4.12 -1.74 12.10
CA ILE A 28 3.95 -1.29 10.73
C ILE A 28 4.43 0.14 10.67
N ASP A 29 5.37 0.41 9.78
CA ASP A 29 5.81 1.77 9.51
C ASP A 29 4.91 2.36 8.42
N ILE A 30 4.12 3.36 8.80
CA ILE A 30 3.24 4.13 7.92
C ILE A 30 3.98 5.43 7.60
N ARG A 31 4.37 5.62 6.34
CA ARG A 31 5.12 6.79 5.90
C ARG A 31 4.18 7.90 5.49
N PHE A 32 4.51 9.13 5.85
CA PHE A 32 4.01 10.32 5.18
C PHE A 32 4.93 10.61 3.99
N ASP A 33 4.37 10.76 2.80
CA ASP A 33 5.11 10.86 1.55
C ASP A 33 4.50 11.93 0.63
N TYR A 34 5.31 12.43 -0.30
CA TYR A 34 4.90 13.41 -1.30
C TYR A 34 5.13 12.84 -2.71
N SER A 35 4.09 12.87 -3.52
CA SER A 35 4.20 12.61 -4.96
C SER A 35 3.70 13.84 -5.69
N ASP A 36 4.64 14.56 -6.31
CA ASP A 36 4.44 15.91 -6.86
C ASP A 36 3.88 16.89 -5.82
N THR A 37 2.58 17.23 -5.92
CA THR A 37 1.87 18.13 -5.01
C THR A 37 0.86 17.40 -4.12
N GLU A 38 0.77 16.08 -4.23
CA GLU A 38 -0.18 15.26 -3.47
C GLU A 38 0.51 14.63 -2.25
N GLN A 39 -0.19 14.67 -1.11
CA GLN A 39 0.24 14.09 0.16
C GLN A 39 -0.31 12.67 0.30
N TRP A 40 0.55 11.74 0.65
CA TRP A 40 0.21 10.33 0.74
C TRP A 40 0.59 9.74 2.08
N SER A 41 -0.28 8.89 2.61
CA SER A 41 0.10 7.91 3.61
C SER A 41 0.40 6.59 2.91
N VAL A 42 1.55 6.00 3.19
CA VAL A 42 2.04 4.82 2.48
C VAL A 42 2.41 3.70 3.45
N VAL A 43 1.92 2.50 3.17
CA VAL A 43 2.45 1.26 3.75
C VAL A 43 2.91 0.32 2.66
N SER A 44 4.05 -0.33 2.89
CA SER A 44 4.77 -1.06 1.86
C SER A 44 5.26 -2.42 2.37
N MET A 45 5.35 -3.38 1.45
CA MET A 45 6.16 -4.58 1.59
C MET A 45 7.04 -4.75 0.36
N HIS A 46 8.14 -5.47 0.53
CA HIS A 46 8.96 -5.96 -0.57
C HIS A 46 8.80 -7.48 -0.65
N THR A 47 8.71 -8.03 -1.86
CA THR A 47 8.74 -9.47 -2.09
C THR A 47 10.19 -9.98 -2.13
N ASP A 48 10.36 -11.30 -2.21
CA ASP A 48 11.70 -11.91 -2.35
C ASP A 48 12.40 -11.60 -3.69
N GLU A 49 11.64 -11.08 -4.66
CA GLU A 49 12.13 -10.64 -5.99
C GLU A 49 12.40 -9.13 -6.02
N ASP A 50 12.54 -8.49 -4.85
CA ASP A 50 12.71 -7.04 -4.69
C ASP A 50 11.56 -6.18 -5.28
N ASN A 51 10.41 -6.78 -5.61
CA ASN A 51 9.23 -6.04 -6.03
C ASN A 51 8.58 -5.33 -4.83
N GLU A 52 8.10 -4.11 -5.03
CA GLU A 52 7.37 -3.34 -4.01
C GLU A 52 5.86 -3.49 -4.21
N ILE A 53 5.14 -3.86 -3.14
CA ILE A 53 3.67 -3.72 -3.08
C ILE A 53 3.35 -2.68 -2.02
N SER A 54 2.63 -1.63 -2.42
CA SER A 54 2.30 -0.51 -1.56
C SER A 54 0.83 -0.14 -1.62
N LEU A 55 0.22 0.09 -0.46
CA LEU A 55 -1.06 0.77 -0.35
C LEU A 55 -0.79 2.24 -0.05
N ARG A 56 -1.26 3.12 -0.94
CA ARG A 56 -1.15 4.57 -0.77
C ARG A 56 -2.54 5.15 -0.57
N VAL A 57 -2.69 6.02 0.43
CA VAL A 57 -3.94 6.71 0.76
C VAL A 57 -3.72 8.20 0.61
N HIS A 58 -4.60 8.85 -0.15
CA HIS A 58 -4.76 10.29 -0.28
C HIS A 58 -6.14 10.68 0.29
N ALA A 59 -6.40 11.98 0.43
CA ALA A 59 -7.64 12.51 1.00
C ALA A 59 -8.93 12.01 0.31
N ASP A 60 -8.88 11.73 -0.99
CA ASP A 60 -10.05 11.37 -1.81
C ASP A 60 -9.97 9.98 -2.48
N LYS A 61 -8.79 9.36 -2.50
CA LYS A 61 -8.53 8.11 -3.23
C LYS A 61 -7.53 7.22 -2.49
N SER A 62 -7.61 5.93 -2.77
CA SER A 62 -6.58 4.97 -2.37
C SER A 62 -6.06 4.27 -3.61
N THR A 63 -4.77 4.02 -3.67
CA THR A 63 -4.12 3.35 -4.79
C THR A 63 -3.34 2.13 -4.32
N LEU A 64 -3.36 1.09 -5.15
CA LEU A 64 -2.39 0.01 -5.09
C LEU A 64 -1.24 0.39 -6.02
N TYR A 65 -0.04 0.38 -5.47
CA TYR A 65 1.21 0.60 -6.17
C TYR A 65 1.98 -0.72 -6.25
N PHE A 66 2.47 -1.04 -7.44
CA PHE A 66 3.36 -2.16 -7.67
C PHE A 66 4.60 -1.68 -8.43
N GLY A 67 5.76 -1.75 -7.78
CA GLY A 67 7.06 -1.44 -8.39
C GLY A 67 7.83 -2.73 -8.64
N TYR A 68 8.47 -2.86 -9.81
CA TYR A 68 9.28 -4.04 -10.16
C TYR A 68 10.37 -3.65 -11.15
N TYR A 69 11.38 -4.52 -11.30
CA TYR A 69 12.38 -4.42 -12.35
C TYR A 69 12.04 -5.39 -13.48
N ASP A 70 12.15 -4.94 -14.73
CA ASP A 70 11.96 -5.82 -15.88
C ASP A 70 13.25 -6.58 -16.25
N GLU A 71 13.24 -7.23 -17.42
CA GLU A 71 14.37 -8.05 -17.88
C GLU A 71 15.60 -7.23 -18.29
N ASP A 72 15.45 -5.92 -18.48
CA ASP A 72 16.52 -4.98 -18.84
C ASP A 72 17.02 -4.19 -17.61
N ASP A 73 16.63 -4.58 -16.40
CA ASP A 73 16.88 -3.88 -15.12
C ASP A 73 16.25 -2.46 -15.08
N ASP A 74 15.25 -2.19 -15.92
CA ASP A 74 14.50 -0.93 -15.87
C ASP A 74 13.42 -1.00 -14.79
N PHE A 75 13.35 0.04 -13.96
CA PHE A 75 12.34 0.15 -12.92
C PHE A 75 11.00 0.58 -13.52
N LEU A 76 9.98 -0.26 -13.35
CA LEU A 76 8.62 -0.03 -13.80
C LEU A 76 7.66 0.05 -12.62
N GLU A 77 6.66 0.92 -12.74
CA GLU A 77 5.63 1.09 -11.74
C GLU A 77 4.22 1.00 -12.34
N ILE A 78 3.33 0.35 -11.59
CA ILE A 78 1.92 0.22 -11.93
C ILE A 78 1.10 0.79 -10.78
N ILE A 79 0.27 1.78 -11.10
CA ILE A 79 -0.61 2.46 -10.14
C ILE A 79 -2.05 2.18 -10.52
N LYS A 80 -2.79 1.52 -9.61
CA LYS A 80 -4.22 1.27 -9.76
C LYS A 80 -5.00 2.03 -8.69
N VAL A 81 -5.96 2.85 -9.12
CA VAL A 81 -6.96 3.41 -8.20
C VAL A 81 -7.90 2.30 -7.73
N LEU A 82 -8.03 2.17 -6.42
CA LEU A 82 -8.85 1.14 -5.81
C LEU A 82 -10.34 1.47 -5.90
N THR A 83 -11.12 0.45 -6.20
CA THR A 83 -12.58 0.49 -6.13
C THR A 83 -13.05 0.54 -4.66
N PRO A 84 -14.29 0.97 -4.39
CA PRO A 84 -14.83 0.94 -3.03
C PRO A 84 -14.80 -0.44 -2.38
N GLU A 85 -15.01 -1.50 -3.16
CA GLU A 85 -14.95 -2.89 -2.68
C GLU A 85 -13.54 -3.29 -2.24
N GLU A 86 -12.51 -2.89 -3.01
CA GLU A 86 -11.11 -3.15 -2.67
C GLU A 86 -10.65 -2.32 -1.47
N VAL A 87 -11.08 -1.07 -1.35
CA VAL A 87 -10.81 -0.23 -0.17
C VAL A 87 -11.39 -0.85 1.10
N ASN A 88 -12.54 -1.53 1.01
CA ASN A 88 -13.17 -2.20 2.14
C ASN A 88 -12.39 -3.45 2.63
N LEU A 89 -11.40 -3.93 1.88
CA LEU A 89 -10.49 -5.00 2.34
C LEU A 89 -9.50 -4.49 3.39
N VAL A 90 -9.23 -3.18 3.43
CA VAL A 90 -8.27 -2.56 4.35
C VAL A 90 -8.86 -2.53 5.76
N PRO A 91 -8.17 -3.07 6.78
CA PRO A 91 -8.66 -3.07 8.16
C PRO A 91 -8.90 -1.66 8.68
N LYS A 92 -10.01 -1.45 9.40
CA LYS A 92 -10.39 -0.12 9.90
C LYS A 92 -9.31 0.52 10.77
N GLY A 93 -8.60 -0.28 11.57
CA GLY A 93 -7.49 0.20 12.41
C GLY A 93 -6.34 0.77 11.57
N LEU A 94 -5.96 0.08 10.50
CA LEU A 94 -4.92 0.53 9.58
C LEU A 94 -5.36 1.79 8.83
N LYS A 95 -6.59 1.81 8.30
CA LYS A 95 -7.13 2.97 7.59
C LYS A 95 -7.09 4.23 8.46
N LYS A 96 -7.55 4.13 9.71
CA LYS A 96 -7.49 5.26 10.66
C LYS A 96 -6.07 5.73 10.94
N ALA A 97 -5.10 4.82 11.03
CA ALA A 97 -3.71 5.17 11.25
C ALA A 97 -3.12 5.90 10.03
N MET A 98 -3.46 5.45 8.82
CA MET A 98 -3.07 6.12 7.57
C MET A 98 -3.72 7.50 7.42
N ASP A 99 -5.01 7.64 7.74
CA ASP A 99 -5.70 8.93 7.76
C ASP A 99 -5.06 9.90 8.76
N LYS A 100 -4.60 9.38 9.92
CA LYS A 100 -3.90 10.18 10.93
C LYS A 100 -2.53 10.66 10.45
N VAL A 101 -1.77 9.80 9.75
CA VAL A 101 -0.49 10.18 9.15
C VAL A 101 -0.65 11.33 8.16
N LEU A 102 -1.73 11.31 7.35
CA LEU A 102 -2.05 12.44 6.48
C LEU A 102 -2.40 13.71 7.27
N ALA A 103 -3.24 13.58 8.30
CA ALA A 103 -3.69 14.74 9.07
C ALA A 103 -2.59 15.39 9.91
N ASP A 104 -1.65 14.59 10.41
CA ASP A 104 -0.52 15.06 11.21
C ASP A 104 0.70 15.47 10.35
N GLU A 105 0.68 15.17 9.04
CA GLU A 105 1.80 15.34 8.11
C GLU A 105 3.10 14.67 8.59
N GLU A 106 2.97 13.57 9.33
CA GLU A 106 4.09 12.88 9.97
C GLU A 106 3.90 11.37 9.91
N GLY A 107 4.99 10.65 9.58
CA GLY A 107 5.00 9.19 9.58
C GLY A 107 4.74 8.60 10.98
N MET A 108 4.15 7.42 11.02
CA MET A 108 3.77 6.74 12.27
C MET A 108 4.27 5.31 12.31
N ARG A 109 4.71 4.89 13.50
CA ARG A 109 4.90 3.48 13.82
C ARG A 109 3.65 2.93 14.50
N PHE A 110 2.96 2.03 13.80
CA PHE A 110 1.65 1.50 14.20
C PHE A 110 1.76 0.03 14.63
N PRO A 111 1.35 -0.36 15.85
CA PRO A 111 1.38 -1.75 16.27
C PRO A 111 0.48 -2.63 15.39
N ALA A 112 1.03 -3.70 14.82
CA ALA A 112 0.29 -4.57 13.89
C ALA A 112 -0.93 -5.23 14.57
N SER A 113 -0.87 -5.44 15.89
CA SER A 113 -1.98 -5.95 16.70
C SER A 113 -3.22 -5.04 16.69
N LEU A 114 -3.06 -3.76 16.35
CA LEU A 114 -4.16 -2.78 16.26
C LEU A 114 -4.80 -2.74 14.86
N MET A 115 -4.34 -3.55 13.90
CA MET A 115 -5.07 -3.81 12.65
C MET A 115 -6.30 -4.70 12.89
N SER A 116 -7.20 -4.26 13.77
CA SER A 116 -8.48 -4.92 13.97
C SER A 116 -9.33 -4.86 12.70
N LYS A 117 -10.12 -5.91 12.44
CA LYS A 117 -11.09 -5.98 11.34
C LYS A 117 -12.10 -4.82 11.40
#